data_AF-A0A8I2YXY9-F1
#
_entry.id   AF-A0A8I2YXY9-F1
#
_cell.length_a   1.000
_cell.length_b   1.000
_cell.length_c   1.000
_cell.angle_alpha   90.00
_cell.angle_beta   90.00
_cell.angle_gamma   90.00
#
_symmetry.space_group_name_H-M   'P 1'
#
loop_
_entity.id
_entity.type
_entity.pdbx_description
1 polymer ?
#
loop_
_entity_poly.entity_id
_entity_poly.type
_entity_poly.pdbx_seq_one_letter_code
_entity_poly.pdbx_strand_id
1 'polypeptide(L)'
;MRRAQSVRTYPRTSLTLTNPTDLTELSVLHESEQSTSIEDTLRKQLVEKERENDKLQSTILALQTQLASRPPLEKIQSLEKEYKNLDLILQGTQRENERCMAELERVRMRERLLEQALAKVAGENWQTVLDIGPSSAMVVARTRGSSILNRATATPPPPSEASDSPASQASIEATLSQMEQIRLLVLGMEQRMQEREGKLTKTIERAEAQQLRCKEMLPTRVAA
;
A
#
# COMPACT_ATOMS: atom_id res chain seq x y z
N MET A 1 -22.17 -2.69 -17.15
CA MET A 1 -22.42 -3.85 -18.04
C MET A 1 -23.10 -3.36 -19.31
N ARG A 2 -22.47 -3.46 -20.47
CA ARG A 2 -23.13 -3.20 -21.77
C ARG A 2 -22.85 -4.40 -22.69
N ARG A 3 -23.91 -5.15 -23.03
CA ARG A 3 -23.90 -6.26 -24.00
C ARG A 3 -23.88 -5.67 -25.41
N ALA A 4 -22.86 -5.98 -26.20
CA ALA A 4 -22.86 -5.71 -27.64
C ALA A 4 -23.56 -6.87 -28.37
N GLN A 5 -24.54 -6.56 -29.22
CA GLN A 5 -25.21 -7.52 -30.09
C GLN A 5 -24.44 -7.63 -31.41
N SER A 6 -24.12 -8.84 -31.85
CA SER A 6 -23.49 -9.13 -33.14
C SER A 6 -24.57 -9.58 -34.12
N VAL A 7 -24.78 -8.80 -35.18
CA VAL A 7 -25.69 -9.11 -36.28
C VAL A 7 -24.93 -9.91 -37.33
N ARG A 8 -25.29 -11.18 -37.51
CA ARG A 8 -24.75 -12.07 -38.56
C ARG A 8 -25.61 -11.94 -39.81
N THR A 9 -25.03 -11.44 -40.90
CA THR A 9 -25.61 -11.47 -42.25
C THR A 9 -24.91 -12.54 -43.08
N TYR A 10 -25.65 -13.55 -43.55
CA TYR A 10 -25.17 -14.50 -44.56
C TYR A 10 -25.68 -14.05 -45.95
N PRO A 11 -24.83 -13.99 -47.00
CA PRO A 11 -25.30 -13.87 -48.37
C PRO A 11 -25.80 -15.23 -48.87
N ARG A 12 -27.05 -15.26 -49.34
CA ARG A 12 -27.69 -16.41 -49.99
C ARG A 12 -27.38 -16.34 -51.49
N THR A 13 -26.56 -17.27 -51.99
CA THR A 13 -26.24 -17.38 -53.41
C THR A 13 -27.40 -18.08 -54.12
N SER A 14 -28.12 -17.34 -54.98
CA SER A 14 -29.19 -17.89 -55.81
C SER A 14 -28.62 -18.44 -57.12
N LEU A 15 -28.73 -19.75 -57.34
CA LEU A 15 -28.44 -20.44 -58.60
C LEU A 15 -29.70 -20.44 -59.46
N THR A 16 -29.68 -19.73 -60.59
CA THR A 16 -30.69 -19.77 -61.64
C THR A 16 -30.35 -20.88 -62.63
N LEU A 17 -31.17 -21.94 -62.66
CA LEU A 17 -31.04 -23.10 -63.55
C LEU A 17 -31.98 -22.91 -64.76
N THR A 18 -31.42 -22.96 -65.98
CA THR A 18 -32.13 -22.81 -67.26
C THR A 18 -32.42 -24.18 -67.90
N ASN A 19 -33.70 -24.43 -68.23
CA ASN A 19 -34.31 -25.40 -69.16
C ASN A 19 -33.77 -26.84 -69.32
N PRO A 20 -34.61 -27.88 -69.07
CA PRO A 20 -34.31 -29.29 -69.35
C PRO A 20 -35.25 -29.89 -70.41
N THR A 21 -34.77 -30.23 -71.62
CA THR A 21 -35.48 -31.26 -72.43
C THR A 21 -34.61 -32.07 -73.40
N ASP A 22 -33.37 -31.68 -73.74
CA ASP A 22 -32.56 -32.44 -74.74
C ASP A 22 -31.16 -32.87 -74.27
N LEU A 23 -30.85 -32.82 -72.97
CA LEU A 23 -29.54 -33.24 -72.44
C LEU A 23 -29.54 -34.59 -71.71
N THR A 24 -30.67 -35.28 -71.61
CA THR A 24 -30.92 -36.27 -70.54
C THR A 24 -30.02 -37.52 -70.57
N GLU A 25 -29.44 -37.90 -71.71
CA GLU A 25 -28.55 -39.08 -71.79
C GLU A 25 -27.05 -38.76 -71.60
N LEU A 26 -26.63 -37.49 -71.78
CA LEU A 26 -25.31 -37.01 -71.33
C LEU A 26 -25.38 -36.33 -69.95
N SER A 27 -26.56 -35.89 -69.51
CA SER A 27 -26.80 -35.21 -68.23
C SER A 27 -26.58 -36.13 -67.05
N VAL A 28 -26.81 -37.44 -67.15
CA VAL A 28 -26.56 -38.34 -66.01
C VAL A 28 -25.07 -38.51 -65.73
N LEU A 29 -24.23 -38.51 -66.78
CA LEU A 29 -22.77 -38.53 -66.61
C LEU A 29 -22.24 -37.15 -66.22
N HIS A 30 -22.77 -36.08 -66.82
CA HIS A 30 -22.42 -34.70 -66.47
C HIS A 30 -22.89 -34.31 -65.05
N GLU A 31 -24.06 -34.76 -64.62
CA GLU A 31 -24.55 -34.60 -63.25
C GLU A 31 -23.74 -35.45 -62.28
N SER A 32 -23.20 -36.61 -62.68
CA SER A 32 -22.29 -37.37 -61.83
C SER A 32 -20.92 -36.67 -61.67
N GLU A 33 -20.35 -36.10 -62.73
CA GLU A 33 -19.11 -35.30 -62.68
C GLU A 33 -19.33 -33.93 -62.00
N GLN A 34 -20.51 -33.33 -62.18
CA GLN A 34 -20.85 -32.05 -61.56
C GLN A 34 -21.28 -32.22 -60.10
N SER A 35 -21.98 -33.30 -59.75
CA SER A 35 -22.29 -33.65 -58.36
C SER A 35 -21.03 -33.98 -57.60
N THR A 36 -20.08 -34.73 -58.19
CA THR A 36 -18.78 -34.98 -57.55
C THR A 36 -17.99 -33.68 -57.35
N SER A 37 -18.03 -32.73 -58.30
CA SER A 37 -17.43 -31.40 -58.15
C SER A 37 -18.09 -30.53 -57.06
N ILE A 38 -19.42 -30.59 -56.94
CA ILE A 38 -20.18 -29.92 -55.88
C ILE A 38 -19.88 -30.55 -54.51
N GLU A 39 -19.84 -31.88 -54.44
CA GLU A 39 -19.47 -32.64 -53.24
C GLU A 39 -18.05 -32.30 -52.77
N ASP A 40 -17.08 -32.21 -53.69
CA ASP A 40 -15.71 -31.82 -53.36
C ASP A 40 -15.62 -30.36 -52.89
N THR A 41 -16.46 -29.48 -53.44
CA THR A 41 -16.59 -28.10 -52.96
C THR A 41 -17.15 -28.05 -51.53
N LEU A 42 -18.17 -28.86 -51.25
CA LEU A 42 -18.76 -28.98 -49.91
C LEU A 42 -17.77 -29.59 -48.89
N ARG A 43 -16.99 -30.60 -49.29
CA ARG A 43 -15.91 -31.17 -48.46
C ARG A 43 -14.84 -30.13 -48.11
N LYS A 44 -14.40 -29.35 -49.10
CA LYS A 44 -13.46 -28.24 -48.87
C LYS A 44 -14.03 -27.21 -47.91
N GLN A 45 -15.29 -26.82 -48.10
CA GLN A 45 -15.96 -25.88 -47.20
C GLN A 45 -16.14 -26.44 -45.79
N LEU A 46 -16.45 -27.73 -45.64
CA LEU A 46 -16.56 -28.39 -44.35
C LEU A 46 -15.22 -28.34 -43.60
N VAL A 47 -14.12 -28.71 -44.27
CA VAL A 47 -12.77 -28.66 -43.69
C VAL A 47 -12.34 -27.23 -43.35
N GLU A 48 -12.67 -26.25 -44.21
CA GLU A 48 -12.43 -24.83 -43.92
C GLU A 48 -13.17 -24.39 -42.65
N LYS A 49 -14.44 -24.83 -42.50
CA LYS A 49 -15.28 -24.53 -41.34
C LYS A 49 -14.81 -25.24 -40.08
N GLU A 50 -14.32 -26.48 -40.18
CA GLU A 50 -13.70 -27.20 -39.06
C GLU A 50 -12.44 -26.47 -38.58
N ARG A 51 -11.56 -26.06 -39.50
CA ARG A 51 -10.38 -25.25 -39.15
C ARG A 51 -10.75 -23.90 -38.53
N GLU A 52 -11.79 -23.25 -39.02
CA GLU A 52 -12.32 -22.02 -38.43
C GLU A 52 -12.87 -22.28 -37.02
N ASN A 53 -13.56 -23.39 -36.81
CA ASN A 53 -14.07 -23.81 -35.51
C ASN A 53 -12.93 -24.06 -34.52
N ASP A 54 -11.89 -24.79 -34.92
CA ASP A 54 -10.71 -25.04 -34.08
C ASP A 54 -10.00 -23.75 -33.67
N LYS A 55 -9.88 -22.79 -34.61
CA LYS A 55 -9.32 -21.45 -34.33
C LYS A 55 -10.18 -20.69 -33.33
N LEU A 56 -11.50 -20.71 -33.49
CA LEU A 56 -12.42 -20.06 -32.56
C LEU A 56 -12.38 -20.72 -31.18
N GLN A 57 -12.36 -22.04 -31.09
CA GLN A 57 -12.23 -22.78 -29.84
C GLN A 57 -10.91 -22.46 -29.13
N SER A 58 -9.81 -22.43 -29.87
CA SER A 58 -8.49 -22.04 -29.34
C SER A 58 -8.52 -20.61 -28.79
N THR A 59 -9.17 -19.69 -29.50
CA THR A 59 -9.33 -18.30 -29.06
C THR A 59 -10.19 -18.19 -27.80
N ILE A 60 -11.29 -18.96 -27.73
CA ILE A 60 -12.17 -19.00 -26.56
C ILE A 60 -11.40 -19.50 -25.34
N LEU A 61 -10.63 -20.59 -25.48
CA LEU A 61 -9.80 -21.13 -24.40
C LEU A 61 -8.73 -20.13 -23.94
N ALA A 62 -8.08 -19.45 -24.87
CA ALA A 62 -7.11 -18.41 -24.55
C ALA A 62 -7.75 -17.25 -23.76
N LEU A 63 -8.93 -16.78 -24.19
CA LEU A 63 -9.66 -15.72 -23.49
C LEU A 63 -10.17 -16.15 -22.12
N GLN A 64 -10.65 -17.39 -21.97
CA GLN A 64 -11.04 -17.93 -20.67
C GLN A 64 -9.87 -18.00 -19.71
N THR A 65 -8.70 -18.43 -20.19
CA THR A 65 -7.46 -18.46 -19.40
C THR A 65 -7.06 -17.04 -18.96
N GLN A 66 -7.14 -16.05 -19.86
CA GLN A 66 -6.90 -14.64 -19.54
C GLN A 66 -7.92 -14.04 -18.58
N LEU A 67 -9.18 -14.49 -18.60
CA LEU A 67 -10.18 -14.05 -17.65
C LEU A 67 -9.92 -14.64 -16.26
N ALA A 68 -9.56 -15.93 -16.20
CA ALA A 68 -9.29 -16.64 -14.96
C ALA A 68 -8.02 -16.11 -14.26
N SER A 69 -7.04 -15.61 -15.02
CA SER A 69 -5.82 -15.02 -14.45
C SER A 69 -6.00 -13.60 -13.92
N ARG A 70 -7.14 -12.94 -14.17
CA ARG A 70 -7.39 -11.60 -13.66
C ARG A 70 -7.61 -11.64 -12.15
N PRO A 71 -6.87 -10.82 -11.36
CA PRO A 71 -7.14 -10.72 -9.94
C PRO A 71 -8.56 -10.18 -9.70
N PRO A 72 -9.23 -10.63 -8.62
CA PRO A 72 -10.58 -10.19 -8.32
C PRO A 72 -10.60 -8.69 -8.04
N LEU A 73 -11.69 -8.03 -8.45
CA LEU A 73 -11.85 -6.58 -8.30
C LEU A 73 -11.71 -6.13 -6.84
N GLU A 74 -12.14 -6.96 -5.89
CA GLU A 74 -12.01 -6.72 -4.45
C GLU A 74 -10.55 -6.57 -4.02
N LYS A 75 -9.64 -7.38 -4.59
CA LYS A 75 -8.20 -7.30 -4.31
C LYS A 75 -7.59 -6.02 -4.89
N ILE A 76 -8.06 -5.58 -6.05
CA ILE A 76 -7.64 -4.31 -6.64
C ILE A 76 -8.09 -3.15 -5.75
N GLN A 77 -9.36 -3.17 -5.32
CA GLN A 77 -9.92 -2.15 -4.43
C GLN A 77 -9.25 -2.12 -3.05
N SER A 78 -8.87 -3.28 -2.49
CA SER A 78 -8.14 -3.33 -1.22
C SER A 78 -6.75 -2.70 -1.37
N LEU A 79 -6.03 -3.03 -2.44
CA LEU A 79 -4.73 -2.44 -2.74
C LEU A 79 -4.82 -0.92 -2.96
N GLU A 80 -5.84 -0.43 -3.65
CA GLU A 80 -6.07 1.01 -3.83
C GLU A 80 -6.34 1.72 -2.50
N LYS A 81 -7.09 1.09 -1.58
CA LYS A 81 -7.34 1.63 -0.23
C LYS A 81 -6.06 1.65 0.60
N GLU A 82 -5.28 0.57 0.58
CA GLU A 82 -3.99 0.47 1.26
C GLU A 82 -3.00 1.52 0.74
N TYR A 83 -2.93 1.70 -0.58
CA TYR A 83 -2.09 2.72 -1.20
C TYR A 83 -2.47 4.13 -0.72
N LYS A 84 -3.77 4.46 -0.73
CA LYS A 84 -4.25 5.75 -0.20
C LYS A 84 -3.94 5.93 1.29
N ASN A 85 -4.06 4.86 2.07
CA ASN A 85 -3.73 4.88 3.49
C ASN A 85 -2.22 5.12 3.71
N LEU A 86 -1.36 4.44 2.95
CA LEU A 86 0.08 4.63 3.00
C LEU A 86 0.48 6.06 2.59
N ASP A 87 -0.15 6.62 1.57
CA ASP A 87 0.09 7.99 1.14
C ASP A 87 -0.28 9.00 2.24
N LEU A 88 -1.41 8.79 2.93
CA LEU A 88 -1.80 9.63 4.06
C LEU A 88 -0.78 9.57 5.21
N ILE A 89 -0.30 8.37 5.55
CA ILE A 89 0.73 8.16 6.58
C ILE A 89 2.05 8.82 6.18
N LEU A 90 2.46 8.66 4.92
CA LEU A 90 3.68 9.27 4.38
C LEU A 90 3.62 10.80 4.50
N GLN A 91 2.53 11.41 4.05
CA GLN A 91 2.33 12.85 4.18
C GLN A 91 2.31 13.30 5.65
N GLY A 92 1.67 12.53 6.53
CA GLY A 92 1.69 12.78 7.98
C GLY A 92 3.11 12.78 8.55
N THR A 93 3.92 11.80 8.16
CA THR A 93 5.31 11.65 8.59
C THR A 93 6.21 12.77 8.06
N GLN A 94 6.01 13.19 6.80
CA GLN A 94 6.76 14.29 6.21
C GLN A 94 6.50 15.61 6.92
N ARG A 95 5.22 15.95 7.16
CA ARG A 95 4.86 17.17 7.92
C ARG A 95 5.46 17.16 9.33
N GLU A 96 5.48 16.00 9.99
CA GLU A 96 6.05 15.89 11.32
C GLU A 96 7.59 16.02 11.30
N ASN A 97 8.25 15.46 10.29
CA ASN A 97 9.69 15.64 10.08
C ASN A 97 10.04 17.12 9.86
N GLU A 98 9.28 17.82 9.03
CA GLU A 98 9.45 19.27 8.79
C GLU A 98 9.32 20.07 10.08
N ARG A 99 8.29 19.78 10.90
CA ARG A 99 8.13 20.42 12.22
C ARG A 99 9.30 20.13 13.15
N CYS A 100 9.74 18.88 13.22
CA CYS A 100 10.86 18.47 14.05
C CYS A 100 12.15 19.18 13.64
N MET A 101 12.43 19.28 12.34
CA MET A 101 13.58 20.00 11.80
C MET A 101 13.54 21.48 12.16
N ALA A 102 12.37 22.13 12.01
CA ALA A 102 12.19 23.54 12.40
C ALA A 102 12.41 23.77 13.91
N GLU A 103 11.91 22.88 14.77
CA GLU A 103 12.12 22.97 16.21
C GLU A 103 13.59 22.77 16.58
N LEU A 104 14.26 21.83 15.93
CA LEU A 104 15.70 21.58 16.12
C LEU A 104 16.52 22.81 15.71
N GLU A 105 16.18 23.47 14.61
CA GLU A 105 16.80 24.73 14.19
C GLU A 105 16.59 25.86 15.20
N ARG A 106 15.37 25.97 15.77
CA ARG A 106 15.04 26.94 16.82
C ARG A 106 15.89 26.71 18.08
N VAL A 107 16.03 25.45 18.50
CA VAL A 107 16.87 25.06 19.64
C VAL A 107 18.34 25.40 19.36
N ARG A 108 18.88 25.01 18.19
CA ARG A 108 20.26 25.36 17.79
C ARG A 108 20.52 26.87 17.75
N MET A 109 19.53 27.67 17.35
CA MET A 109 19.66 29.12 17.37
C MET A 109 19.71 29.65 18.81
N ARG A 110 18.86 29.14 19.69
CA ARG A 110 18.87 29.47 21.11
C ARG A 110 20.17 29.07 21.79
N GLU A 111 20.68 27.88 21.51
CA GLU A 111 21.97 27.38 22.03
C GLU A 111 23.10 28.34 21.63
N ARG A 112 23.19 28.70 20.34
CA ARG A 112 24.19 29.67 19.86
C ARG A 112 24.10 31.02 20.58
N LEU A 113 22.90 31.53 20.86
CA LEU A 113 22.73 32.78 21.61
C LEU A 113 23.20 32.66 23.06
N LEU A 114 22.93 31.52 23.71
CA LEU A 114 23.39 31.25 25.08
C LEU A 114 24.91 31.09 25.13
N GLU A 115 25.50 30.36 24.17
CA GLU A 115 26.96 30.23 24.03
C GLU A 115 27.63 31.59 23.83
N GLN A 116 27.06 32.46 23.00
CA GLN A 116 27.55 33.83 22.82
C GLN A 116 27.43 34.67 24.11
N ALA A 117 26.35 34.53 24.87
CA ALA A 117 26.17 35.23 26.14
C ALA A 117 27.18 34.74 27.19
N LEU A 118 27.41 33.43 27.27
CA LEU A 118 28.44 32.84 28.14
C LEU A 118 29.83 33.33 27.75
N ALA A 119 30.15 33.37 26.45
CA ALA A 119 31.41 33.90 25.97
C ALA A 119 31.61 35.39 26.33
N LYS A 120 30.54 36.20 26.32
CA LYS A 120 30.61 37.60 26.74
C LYS A 120 30.86 37.79 28.23
N VAL A 121 30.31 36.91 29.08
CA VAL A 121 30.38 37.05 30.55
C VAL A 121 31.62 36.37 31.15
N ALA A 122 31.97 35.17 30.66
CA ALA A 122 33.05 34.35 31.19
C ALA A 122 34.27 34.22 30.25
N GLY A 123 34.25 34.91 29.11
CA GLY A 123 35.30 34.86 28.08
C GLY A 123 35.15 33.69 27.11
N GLU A 124 35.95 33.68 26.05
CA GLU A 124 35.89 32.67 24.97
C GLU A 124 36.11 31.23 25.48
N ASN A 125 36.83 31.08 26.60
CA ASN A 125 37.10 29.80 27.26
C ASN A 125 36.10 29.47 28.38
N TRP A 126 34.85 29.96 28.29
CA TRP A 126 33.83 29.78 29.33
C TRP A 126 33.62 28.30 29.71
N GLN A 127 33.81 27.35 28.78
CA GLN A 127 33.73 25.92 29.06
C GLN A 127 34.81 25.48 30.07
N THR A 128 36.06 25.91 29.87
CA THR A 128 37.19 25.62 30.75
C THR A 128 37.09 26.38 32.06
N VAL A 129 36.63 27.64 32.04
CA VAL A 129 36.49 28.47 33.24
C VAL A 129 35.38 27.96 34.16
N LEU A 130 34.32 27.36 33.59
CA LEU A 130 33.19 26.82 34.34
C LEU A 130 33.28 25.29 34.54
N ASP A 131 34.40 24.66 34.15
CA ASP A 131 34.59 23.20 34.14
C ASP A 131 33.42 22.43 33.47
N ILE A 132 32.79 23.05 32.47
CA ILE A 132 31.74 22.44 31.67
C ILE A 132 32.44 21.62 30.59
N GLY A 133 32.51 20.30 30.81
CA GLY A 133 33.09 19.37 29.84
C GLY A 133 32.51 19.57 28.43
N PRO A 134 33.30 19.33 27.36
CA PRO A 134 32.85 19.55 26.00
C PRO A 134 31.54 18.81 25.79
N SER A 135 30.49 19.56 25.43
CA SER A 135 29.15 19.02 25.23
C SER A 135 29.26 17.87 24.22
N SER A 136 29.27 16.64 24.73
CA SER A 136 29.27 15.45 23.91
C SER A 136 27.96 15.50 23.16
N ALA A 137 28.01 15.90 21.90
CA ALA A 137 26.89 15.98 20.98
C ALA A 137 26.37 14.57 20.63
N MET A 138 26.02 13.79 21.64
CA MET A 138 25.35 12.50 21.61
C MET A 138 24.53 12.29 22.90
N VAL A 139 23.75 13.29 23.30
CA VAL A 139 22.57 13.07 24.16
C VAL A 139 21.33 13.67 23.49
N VAL A 140 21.15 13.34 22.21
CA VAL A 140 19.81 13.13 21.65
C VAL A 140 19.76 11.68 21.19
N ALA A 141 19.94 10.76 22.14
CA ALA A 141 19.73 9.35 21.93
C ALA A 141 18.78 8.81 23.02
N ARG A 142 17.57 8.49 22.57
CA ARG A 142 16.64 7.48 23.12
C ARG A 142 15.68 7.92 24.24
N THR A 143 14.60 8.58 23.83
CA THR A 143 13.25 8.34 24.39
C THR A 143 12.36 7.49 23.48
N ARG A 144 12.92 6.86 22.42
CA ARG A 144 12.27 5.75 21.70
C ARG A 144 13.28 4.63 21.49
N GLY A 145 13.10 3.54 22.22
CA GLY A 145 13.96 2.37 22.19
C GLY A 145 13.87 1.66 20.84
N SER A 146 14.92 1.77 20.04
CA SER A 146 15.26 0.75 19.05
C SER A 146 16.73 0.91 18.69
N SER A 147 17.58 0.14 19.35
CA SER A 147 18.80 -0.41 18.75
C SER A 147 19.44 -1.37 19.75
N ILE A 148 19.13 -2.64 19.53
CA ILE A 148 20.01 -3.77 19.75
C ILE A 148 20.26 -4.36 18.36
N LEU A 149 21.13 -3.72 17.58
CA LEU A 149 21.78 -4.33 16.44
C LEU A 149 23.28 -4.09 16.59
N ASN A 150 23.89 -4.91 17.45
CA ASN A 150 25.30 -5.21 17.42
C ASN A 150 25.42 -6.72 17.17
N ARG A 151 25.55 -7.13 15.91
CA ARG A 151 26.25 -8.36 15.57
C ARG A 151 26.88 -8.24 14.19
N ALA A 152 28.17 -8.51 14.18
CA ALA A 152 29.13 -8.24 13.13
C ALA A 152 28.77 -8.83 11.76
N THR A 153 29.25 -8.11 10.75
CA THR A 153 29.57 -8.59 9.40
C THR A 153 30.41 -9.87 9.44
N ALA A 154 29.86 -10.97 8.92
CA ALA A 154 30.60 -12.09 8.35
C ALA A 154 29.74 -12.73 7.24
N THR A 155 30.27 -12.73 6.02
CA THR A 155 29.72 -13.38 4.80
C THR A 155 30.27 -14.84 4.68
N PRO A 156 29.81 -15.70 3.75
CA PRO A 156 28.71 -16.69 3.84
C PRO A 156 29.17 -18.19 3.71
N PRO A 157 28.24 -19.18 3.69
CA PRO A 157 28.21 -20.15 2.56
C PRO A 157 26.77 -20.50 2.05
N PRO A 158 26.63 -21.17 0.88
CA PRO A 158 25.39 -21.28 0.07
C PRO A 158 24.49 -22.49 0.47
N PRO A 159 23.32 -22.70 -0.19
CA PRO A 159 22.11 -23.24 0.43
C PRO A 159 22.10 -24.76 0.48
N SER A 160 21.53 -25.32 1.54
CA SER A 160 21.13 -26.72 1.62
C SER A 160 19.87 -26.86 2.46
N GLU A 161 19.12 -27.88 2.09
CA GLU A 161 17.68 -28.02 2.19
C GLU A 161 17.18 -28.31 3.62
N ALA A 162 15.88 -28.02 3.80
CA ALA A 162 14.93 -28.64 4.71
C ALA A 162 15.49 -29.34 5.97
N SER A 163 15.32 -28.71 7.13
CA SER A 163 15.21 -29.45 8.40
C SER A 163 14.39 -28.66 9.42
N ASP A 164 13.19 -29.17 9.68
CA ASP A 164 12.37 -28.83 10.85
C ASP A 164 13.22 -28.96 12.12
N SER A 165 13.58 -27.83 12.72
CA SER A 165 14.34 -27.77 13.95
C SER A 165 13.48 -27.17 15.07
N PRO A 166 13.46 -27.78 16.29
CA PRO A 166 12.68 -27.28 17.44
C PRO A 166 13.14 -25.91 17.96
N ALA A 167 14.26 -25.38 17.45
CA ALA A 167 14.74 -24.03 17.71
C ALA A 167 13.79 -22.92 17.20
N SER A 168 12.95 -23.21 16.19
CA SER A 168 11.99 -22.24 15.64
C SER A 168 10.74 -22.06 16.49
N GLN A 169 10.37 -23.03 17.34
CA GLN A 169 9.20 -22.89 18.23
C GLN A 169 9.53 -22.05 19.47
N ALA A 170 10.71 -22.25 20.06
CA ALA A 170 11.19 -21.46 21.19
C ALA A 170 11.40 -19.97 20.82
N SER A 171 11.78 -19.67 19.58
CA SER A 171 11.88 -18.29 19.10
C SER A 171 10.50 -17.65 18.93
N ILE A 172 9.50 -18.39 18.46
CA ILE A 172 8.11 -17.90 18.36
C ILE A 172 7.54 -17.61 19.75
N GLU A 173 7.72 -18.51 20.71
CA GLU A 173 7.25 -18.32 22.09
C GLU A 173 7.94 -17.13 22.77
N ALA A 174 9.25 -16.95 22.55
CA ALA A 174 9.99 -15.77 23.02
C ALA A 174 9.47 -14.46 22.38
N THR A 175 9.12 -14.48 21.09
CA THR A 175 8.52 -13.30 20.43
C THR A 175 7.12 -12.99 20.96
N LEU A 176 6.32 -14.01 21.29
CA LEU A 176 4.99 -13.84 21.86
C LEU A 176 5.07 -13.23 23.27
N SER A 177 5.96 -13.76 24.12
CA SER A 177 6.22 -13.21 25.46
C SER A 177 6.71 -11.75 25.39
N GLN A 178 7.57 -11.43 24.42
CA GLN A 178 8.01 -10.05 24.18
C GLN A 178 6.85 -9.13 23.76
N MET A 179 5.95 -9.60 22.90
CA MET A 179 4.76 -8.84 22.49
C MET A 179 3.82 -8.58 23.68
N GLU A 180 3.63 -9.57 24.57
CA GLU A 180 2.83 -9.40 25.79
C GLU A 180 3.45 -8.36 26.74
N GLN A 181 4.77 -8.39 26.91
CA GLN A 181 5.47 -7.41 27.74
C GLN A 181 5.33 -5.98 27.16
N ILE A 182 5.45 -5.83 25.84
CA ILE A 182 5.23 -4.54 25.17
C ILE A 182 3.77 -4.09 25.36
N ARG A 183 2.81 -5.00 25.19
CA ARG A 183 1.38 -4.68 25.37
C ARG A 183 1.09 -4.20 26.78
N LEU A 184 1.63 -4.85 27.80
CA LEU A 184 1.45 -4.47 29.20
C LEU A 184 2.12 -3.11 29.51
N LEU A 185 3.29 -2.85 28.92
CA LEU A 185 3.97 -1.56 29.05
C LEU A 185 3.18 -0.42 28.42
N VAL A 186 2.66 -0.63 27.20
CA VAL A 186 1.83 0.36 26.49
C VAL A 186 0.59 0.68 27.31
N LEU A 187 -0.12 -0.34 27.81
CA LEU A 187 -1.31 -0.15 28.65
C LEU A 187 -0.98 0.61 29.94
N GLY A 188 0.14 0.27 30.59
CA GLY A 188 0.59 0.99 31.79
C GLY A 188 1.02 2.44 31.50
N MET A 189 1.59 2.71 30.33
CA MET A 189 1.92 4.07 29.89
C MET A 189 0.66 4.88 29.60
N GLU A 190 -0.33 4.29 28.94
CA GLU A 190 -1.62 4.89 28.63
C GLU A 190 -2.38 5.26 29.92
N GLN A 191 -2.44 4.35 30.90
CA GLN A 191 -3.04 4.65 32.20
C GLN A 191 -2.37 5.84 32.90
N ARG A 192 -1.03 5.87 32.95
CA ARG A 192 -0.29 7.00 33.55
C ARG A 192 -0.44 8.30 32.76
N MET A 193 -0.70 8.22 31.46
CA MET A 193 -0.97 9.40 30.63
C MET A 193 -2.36 9.95 30.95
N GLN A 194 -3.37 9.09 30.97
CA GLN A 194 -4.75 9.44 31.28
C GLN A 194 -4.91 10.03 32.70
N GLU A 195 -4.18 9.50 33.68
CA GLU A 195 -4.15 10.07 35.03
C GLU A 195 -3.53 11.47 35.06
N ARG A 196 -2.48 11.72 34.27
CA ARG A 196 -1.85 13.05 34.17
C ARG A 196 -2.76 14.03 33.45
N GLU A 197 -3.40 13.61 32.36
CA GLU A 197 -4.40 14.41 31.65
C GLU A 197 -5.53 14.80 32.59
N GLY A 198 -6.11 13.84 33.33
CA GLY A 198 -7.15 14.13 34.31
C GLY A 198 -6.70 15.10 35.41
N LYS A 199 -5.45 15.01 35.87
CA LYS A 199 -4.87 15.98 36.82
C LYS A 199 -4.72 17.36 36.19
N LEU A 200 -4.23 17.45 34.95
CA LEU A 200 -4.07 18.71 34.22
C LEU A 200 -5.42 19.37 33.95
N THR A 201 -6.42 18.64 33.49
CA THR A 201 -7.78 19.15 33.28
C THR A 201 -8.34 19.74 34.57
N LYS A 202 -8.21 19.04 35.71
CA LYS A 202 -8.62 19.57 37.02
C LYS A 202 -7.88 20.84 37.43
N THR A 203 -6.58 20.95 37.10
CA THR A 203 -5.83 22.17 37.40
C THR A 203 -6.26 23.34 36.52
N ILE A 204 -6.58 23.08 35.24
CA ILE A 204 -7.10 24.08 34.31
C ILE A 204 -8.48 24.57 34.79
N GLU A 205 -9.40 23.66 35.09
CA GLU A 205 -10.73 24.01 35.62
C GLU A 205 -10.65 24.87 36.89
N ARG A 206 -9.72 24.55 37.80
CA ARG A 206 -9.51 25.35 39.01
C ARG A 206 -8.96 26.74 38.69
N ALA A 207 -8.01 26.83 37.76
CA ALA A 207 -7.43 28.10 37.34
C ALA A 207 -8.46 28.99 36.64
N GLU A 208 -9.31 28.41 35.78
CA GLU A 208 -10.41 29.11 35.11
C GLU A 208 -11.47 29.58 36.11
N ALA A 209 -11.83 28.75 37.09
CA ALA A 209 -12.76 29.16 38.16
C ALA A 209 -12.20 30.31 39.01
N GLN A 210 -10.90 30.31 39.30
CA GLN A 210 -10.24 31.43 39.98
C GLN A 210 -10.20 32.68 39.10
N GLN A 211 -9.94 32.52 37.79
CA GLN A 211 -9.96 33.63 36.84
C GLN A 211 -11.34 34.28 36.76
N LEU A 212 -12.42 33.49 36.72
CA LEU A 212 -13.80 33.98 36.75
C LEU A 212 -14.09 34.73 38.06
N ARG A 213 -13.74 34.16 39.21
CA ARG A 213 -13.91 34.84 40.51
C ARG A 213 -13.14 36.16 40.59
N CYS A 214 -11.91 36.22 40.10
CA CYS A 214 -11.13 37.46 40.06
C CYS A 214 -11.74 38.49 39.10
N LYS A 215 -12.25 38.05 37.95
CA LYS A 215 -12.94 38.92 36.98
C LYS A 215 -14.25 39.47 37.53
N GLU A 216 -15.02 38.70 38.29
CA GLU A 216 -16.26 39.14 38.95
C GLU A 216 -16.02 40.14 40.09
N MET A 217 -14.83 40.11 40.71
CA MET A 217 -14.44 41.05 41.78
C MET A 217 -13.84 42.37 41.25
N LEU A 218 -13.49 42.45 39.96
CA LEU A 218 -12.89 43.62 39.31
C LEU A 218 -13.85 44.74 38.83
N PRO A 219 -15.21 44.62 38.76
CA PRO A 219 -16.08 45.73 38.38
C PRO A 219 -16.31 46.79 39.48
N THR A 220 -15.84 46.61 40.72
CA THR A 220 -16.25 47.47 41.85
C THR A 220 -15.16 48.40 42.39
N ARG A 221 -13.95 48.42 41.81
CA ARG A 221 -12.82 49.21 42.35
C ARG A 221 -12.30 50.34 41.45
N VAL A 222 -12.97 50.61 40.33
CA VAL A 222 -12.63 51.71 39.40
C VAL A 222 -13.69 52.83 39.40
N ALA A 223 -14.66 52.77 40.33
CA ALA A 223 -15.61 53.85 40.56
C ALA A 223 -15.62 54.26 42.04
N ALA A 224 -14.57 54.96 42.47
CA ALA A 224 -14.54 55.83 43.65
C ALA A 224 -13.38 56.83 43.50
#